data_AF-A0A963R2D6-F1
#
_entry.id   AF-A0A963R2D6-F1
#
_cell.length_a   1.000
_cell.length_b   1.000
_cell.length_c   1.000
_cell.angle_alpha   90.00
_cell.angle_beta   90.00
_cell.angle_gamma   90.00
#
_symmetry.space_group_name_H-M   'P 1'
#
loop_
_entity.id
_entity.type
_entity.pdbx_description
1 polymer ?
#
loop_
_entity_poly.entity_id
_entity_poly.type
_entity_poly.pdbx_seq_one_letter_code
_entity_poly.pdbx_strand_id
1 'polypeptide(L)'
;MKPLFHSITALSIGLAAGIGASALAAPAATSIHYGRWTIHEDNPTFTARGRLYKTIDIAPCGNDFCGVSVDDAGNCGPVLFRFFAKNANKNWLQGHALWGKGKKNIQIENAEAEDWPGKRWVEIYIGDGYDFGGRSDSMPKFHGEYKRIGEARCRAR
;
A
#
# COMPACT_ATOMS: atom_id res chain seq x y z
N MET A 1 -49.52 32.55 -59.21
CA MET A 1 -50.26 33.04 -58.03
C MET A 1 -49.38 32.85 -56.80
N LYS A 2 -49.13 33.92 -56.04
CA LYS A 2 -48.33 33.97 -54.80
C LYS A 2 -49.25 34.60 -53.74
N PRO A 3 -49.30 34.04 -52.52
CA PRO A 3 -49.13 34.86 -51.32
C PRO A 3 -48.11 34.19 -50.37
N LEU A 4 -47.05 34.89 -49.98
CA LEU A 4 -46.93 35.78 -48.80
C LEU A 4 -46.91 35.03 -47.46
N PHE A 5 -45.72 35.11 -46.85
CA PHE A 5 -45.29 34.64 -45.53
C PHE A 5 -46.18 35.14 -44.37
N HIS A 6 -46.15 34.44 -43.23
CA HIS A 6 -45.95 35.01 -41.89
C HIS A 6 -45.40 33.94 -40.92
N SER A 7 -44.27 34.26 -40.28
CA SER A 7 -43.60 33.46 -39.24
C SER A 7 -44.29 33.60 -37.89
N ILE A 8 -44.39 32.52 -37.11
CA ILE A 8 -44.34 32.59 -35.64
C ILE A 8 -43.48 31.42 -35.11
N THR A 9 -42.37 31.82 -34.52
CA THR A 9 -41.44 31.10 -33.65
C THR A 9 -42.13 30.37 -32.50
N ALA A 10 -41.78 29.10 -32.28
CA ALA A 10 -41.95 28.44 -30.99
C ALA A 10 -40.57 27.94 -30.51
N LEU A 11 -40.06 28.66 -29.52
CA LEU A 11 -38.90 28.32 -28.71
C LEU A 11 -39.20 27.04 -27.93
N SER A 12 -38.30 26.05 -27.94
CA SER A 12 -38.29 24.99 -26.94
C SER A 12 -36.86 24.72 -26.54
N ILE A 13 -36.54 25.22 -25.35
CA ILE A 13 -35.27 25.04 -24.64
C ILE A 13 -35.23 23.57 -24.18
N GLY A 14 -34.51 22.74 -24.91
CA GLY A 14 -34.14 21.41 -24.46
C GLY A 14 -32.97 21.51 -23.47
N LEU A 15 -33.29 21.57 -22.19
CA LEU A 15 -32.33 21.43 -21.09
C LEU A 15 -31.77 20.00 -21.09
N ALA A 16 -30.70 19.74 -21.84
CA ALA A 16 -29.92 18.52 -21.66
C ALA A 16 -29.03 18.72 -20.43
N ALA A 17 -29.52 18.27 -19.27
CA ALA A 17 -28.72 18.12 -18.07
C ALA A 17 -27.51 17.23 -18.41
N GLY A 18 -26.33 17.84 -18.47
CA GLY A 18 -25.06 17.11 -18.52
C GLY A 18 -24.92 16.34 -17.22
N ILE A 19 -25.32 15.07 -17.26
CA ILE A 19 -25.11 14.11 -16.19
C ILE A 19 -23.60 14.04 -16.00
N GLY A 20 -23.14 14.50 -14.84
CA GLY A 20 -21.74 14.40 -14.46
C GLY A 20 -21.28 12.96 -14.62
N ALA A 21 -20.24 12.75 -15.41
CA ALA A 21 -19.48 11.51 -15.38
C ALA A 21 -18.80 11.45 -14.02
N SER A 22 -19.53 10.92 -13.01
CA SER A 22 -18.89 10.32 -11.85
C SER A 22 -18.03 9.19 -12.41
N ALA A 23 -16.74 9.45 -12.57
CA ALA A 23 -15.78 8.39 -12.81
C ALA A 23 -16.01 7.40 -11.68
N LEU A 24 -16.54 6.23 -12.02
CA LEU A 24 -16.60 5.10 -11.11
C LEU A 24 -15.16 4.88 -10.66
N ALA A 25 -14.87 5.27 -9.42
CA ALA A 25 -13.61 4.91 -8.79
C ALA A 25 -13.53 3.39 -8.91
N ALA A 26 -12.60 2.91 -9.74
CA ALA A 26 -12.32 1.49 -9.83
C ALA A 26 -12.10 1.00 -8.39
N PRO A 27 -12.68 -0.16 -7.99
CA PRO A 27 -12.43 -0.69 -6.66
C PRO A 27 -10.92 -0.72 -6.48
N ALA A 28 -10.42 0.00 -5.46
CA ALA A 28 -9.00 0.00 -5.15
C ALA A 28 -8.60 -1.47 -5.04
N ALA A 29 -7.69 -1.94 -5.90
CA ALA A 29 -7.29 -3.33 -5.95
C ALA A 29 -6.99 -3.78 -4.52
N THR A 30 -7.81 -4.65 -3.92
CA THR A 30 -7.73 -4.96 -2.49
C THR A 30 -6.60 -5.96 -2.26
N SER A 31 -5.37 -5.49 -2.42
CA SER A 31 -4.18 -6.30 -2.16
C SER A 31 -4.19 -6.82 -0.74
N ILE A 32 -3.80 -8.09 -0.58
CA ILE A 32 -3.71 -8.75 0.73
C ILE A 32 -2.75 -8.02 1.68
N HIS A 33 -1.80 -7.26 1.13
CA HIS A 33 -0.82 -6.50 1.89
C HIS A 33 -1.38 -5.19 2.44
N TYR A 34 -2.51 -4.68 1.93
CA TYR A 34 -3.07 -3.43 2.44
C TYR A 34 -3.62 -3.60 3.85
N GLY A 35 -3.31 -2.63 4.70
CA GLY A 35 -3.73 -2.62 6.10
C GLY A 35 -2.69 -2.02 7.04
N ARG A 36 -3.06 -2.00 8.33
CA ARG A 36 -2.17 -1.71 9.43
C ARG A 36 -1.58 -3.00 9.96
N TRP A 37 -0.26 -3.04 10.04
CA TRP A 37 0.53 -4.20 10.44
C TRP A 37 1.42 -3.84 11.61
N THR A 38 1.58 -4.76 12.54
CA THR A 38 2.49 -4.59 13.67
C THR A 38 3.26 -5.87 13.94
N ILE A 39 4.49 -5.73 14.45
CA ILE A 39 5.31 -6.87 14.82
C ILE A 39 4.62 -7.71 15.90
N HIS A 40 4.70 -9.03 15.75
CA HIS A 40 4.07 -9.98 16.66
C HIS A 40 5.00 -11.05 17.23
N GLU A 41 6.30 -10.88 17.04
CA GLU A 41 7.34 -11.68 17.70
C GLU A 41 7.29 -11.55 19.22
N ASP A 42 7.80 -12.56 19.91
CA ASP A 42 7.96 -12.52 21.37
C ASP A 42 9.15 -11.64 21.76
N ASN A 43 8.90 -10.59 22.56
CA ASN A 43 9.91 -9.65 23.09
C ASN A 43 10.84 -9.04 22.01
N PRO A 44 10.32 -8.38 20.97
CA PRO A 44 11.14 -7.88 19.88
C PRO A 44 12.05 -6.74 20.37
N THR A 45 13.34 -6.83 20.06
CA THR A 45 14.33 -5.81 20.41
C THR A 45 14.64 -4.95 19.19
N PHE A 46 14.34 -3.65 19.28
CA PHE A 46 14.53 -2.72 18.17
C PHE A 46 15.74 -1.82 18.36
N THR A 47 16.59 -1.75 17.32
CA THR A 47 17.49 -0.61 17.14
C THR A 47 16.68 0.68 16.96
N ALA A 48 17.31 1.85 17.15
CA ALA A 48 16.65 3.14 16.92
C ALA A 48 16.00 3.26 15.53
N ARG A 49 16.62 2.66 14.50
CA ARG A 49 16.07 2.60 13.14
C ARG A 49 14.93 1.60 13.02
N GLY A 50 15.08 0.42 13.62
CA GLY A 50 14.07 -0.63 13.61
C GLY A 50 12.76 -0.22 14.28
N ARG A 51 12.78 0.71 15.25
CA ARG A 51 11.57 1.20 15.91
C ARG A 51 10.55 1.81 14.95
N LEU A 52 11.01 2.45 13.87
CA LEU A 52 10.10 3.01 12.86
C LEU A 52 9.29 1.92 12.14
N TYR A 53 9.83 0.71 12.07
CA TYR A 53 9.21 -0.42 11.40
C TYR A 53 8.27 -1.21 12.32
N LYS A 54 8.18 -0.91 13.61
CA LYS A 54 7.34 -1.66 14.57
C LYS A 54 5.87 -1.76 14.11
N THR A 55 5.29 -0.64 13.73
CA THR A 55 3.92 -0.57 13.20
C THR A 55 3.95 0.22 11.90
N ILE A 56 3.33 -0.33 10.86
CA ILE A 56 3.32 0.24 9.52
C ILE A 56 1.93 0.16 8.92
N ASP A 57 1.57 1.19 8.19
CA ASP A 57 0.42 1.16 7.29
C ASP A 57 0.92 0.92 5.87
N ILE A 58 0.41 -0.13 5.22
CA ILE A 58 0.67 -0.43 3.82
C ILE A 58 -0.56 -0.03 3.03
N ALA A 59 -0.36 0.85 2.04
CA ALA A 59 -1.42 1.45 1.24
C ALA A 59 -0.95 1.67 -0.22
N PRO A 60 -1.89 1.83 -1.18
CA PRO A 60 -1.51 2.22 -2.54
C PRO A 60 -0.82 3.59 -2.56
N CYS A 61 0.19 3.74 -3.42
CA CYS A 61 0.86 5.00 -3.73
C CYS A 61 1.23 5.08 -5.22
N GLY A 62 0.43 5.82 -5.99
CA GLY A 62 0.51 5.78 -7.46
C GLY A 62 0.24 4.37 -7.98
N ASN A 63 1.17 3.84 -8.79
CA ASN A 63 1.09 2.48 -9.34
C ASN A 63 1.70 1.41 -8.43
N ASP A 64 2.10 1.77 -7.21
CA ASP A 64 2.90 0.93 -6.31
C ASP A 64 2.27 0.86 -4.90
N PHE A 65 2.96 0.19 -3.99
CA PHE A 65 2.58 0.06 -2.58
C PHE A 65 3.58 0.85 -1.73
N CYS A 66 3.11 1.60 -0.75
CA CYS A 66 3.97 2.30 0.18
C CYS A 66 3.70 1.88 1.63
N GLY A 67 4.77 1.80 2.41
CA GLY A 67 4.73 1.62 3.86
C GLY A 67 5.01 2.91 4.57
N VAL A 68 4.14 3.30 5.50
CA VAL A 68 4.31 4.47 6.34
C VAL A 68 4.44 4.02 7.78
N SER A 69 5.44 4.53 8.51
CA SER A 69 5.57 4.23 9.94
C SER A 69 4.39 4.81 10.71
N VAL A 70 3.93 4.09 11.73
CA VAL A 70 2.90 4.55 12.66
C VAL A 70 3.47 4.52 14.07
N ASP A 71 3.38 5.64 14.78
CA ASP A 71 3.85 5.70 16.18
C ASP A 71 2.88 5.02 17.16
N ASP A 72 3.27 4.93 18.43
CA ASP A 72 2.44 4.28 19.47
C ASP A 72 1.12 5.03 19.75
N ALA A 73 1.02 6.31 19.40
CA ALA A 73 -0.22 7.10 19.48
C ALA A 73 -1.08 6.99 18.21
N GLY A 74 -0.61 6.30 17.18
CA GLY A 74 -1.29 6.11 15.91
C GLY A 74 -1.05 7.20 14.87
N ASN A 75 -0.12 8.13 15.10
CA ASN A 75 0.22 9.19 14.17
C ASN A 75 1.07 8.67 13.00
N CYS A 76 0.91 9.31 11.85
CA CYS A 76 1.66 8.98 10.64
C CYS A 76 3.05 9.61 10.65
N GLY A 77 4.07 8.77 10.53
CA GLY A 77 5.46 9.19 10.39
C GLY A 77 5.95 9.15 8.94
N PRO A 78 7.27 8.97 8.70
CA PRO A 78 7.83 8.91 7.35
C PRO A 78 7.31 7.73 6.52
N VAL A 79 7.37 7.91 5.19
CA VAL A 79 7.31 6.79 4.25
C VAL A 79 8.61 6.00 4.38
N LEU A 80 8.48 4.73 4.76
CA LEU A 80 9.61 3.84 4.99
C LEU A 80 9.98 3.07 3.75
N PHE A 81 9.02 2.62 2.96
CA PHE A 81 9.32 1.79 1.80
C PHE A 81 8.30 1.97 0.68
N ARG A 82 8.73 1.56 -0.51
CA ARG A 82 7.90 1.43 -1.71
C ARG A 82 8.16 0.07 -2.34
N PHE A 83 7.12 -0.75 -2.44
CA PHE A 83 7.15 -1.99 -3.21
C PHE A 83 6.64 -1.77 -4.62
N PHE A 84 7.21 -2.51 -5.57
CA PHE A 84 6.87 -2.37 -6.97
C PHE A 84 5.75 -3.32 -7.35
N ALA A 85 4.62 -2.78 -7.82
CA ALA A 85 3.48 -3.62 -8.19
C ALA A 85 3.81 -4.60 -9.32
N LYS A 86 4.68 -4.20 -10.25
CA LYS A 86 5.17 -5.06 -11.33
C LYS A 86 5.93 -6.31 -10.85
N ASN A 87 6.42 -6.30 -9.60
CA ASN A 87 7.15 -7.41 -8.99
C ASN A 87 6.30 -8.18 -7.98
N ALA A 88 5.02 -7.86 -7.85
CA ALA A 88 4.10 -8.55 -6.97
C ALA A 88 3.75 -9.92 -7.55
N ASN A 89 3.91 -10.97 -6.76
CA ASN A 89 3.31 -12.28 -7.05
C ASN A 89 2.70 -12.87 -5.77
N LYS A 90 2.26 -14.13 -5.85
CA LYS A 90 1.57 -14.80 -4.74
C LYS A 90 2.44 -14.95 -3.49
N ASN A 91 3.76 -15.07 -3.65
CA ASN A 91 4.67 -15.49 -2.59
C ASN A 91 5.53 -14.32 -2.08
N TRP A 92 5.90 -13.39 -2.95
CA TRP A 92 6.75 -12.26 -2.58
C TRP A 92 6.37 -10.95 -3.25
N LEU A 93 6.71 -9.86 -2.55
CA LEU A 93 6.64 -8.49 -3.03
C LEU A 93 7.96 -7.78 -2.72
N GLN A 94 8.56 -7.15 -3.74
CA GLN A 94 9.91 -6.56 -3.65
C GLN A 94 9.93 -5.06 -3.95
N GLY A 95 10.85 -4.35 -3.31
CA GLY A 95 11.07 -2.93 -3.58
C GLY A 95 12.23 -2.36 -2.77
N HIS A 96 12.07 -1.12 -2.32
CA HIS A 96 13.09 -0.45 -1.53
C HIS A 96 12.58 0.17 -0.24
N ALA A 97 13.45 0.17 0.76
CA ALA A 97 13.21 0.70 2.10
C ALA A 97 14.26 1.72 2.54
N LEU A 98 13.86 2.62 3.42
CA LEU A 98 14.67 3.62 4.08
C LEU A 98 15.31 2.99 5.33
N TRP A 99 16.63 2.88 5.36
CA TRP A 99 17.36 2.39 6.52
C TRP A 99 18.33 3.44 7.04
N GLY A 100 17.86 4.22 8.02
CA GLY A 100 18.56 5.45 8.45
C GLY A 100 18.51 6.50 7.34
N LYS A 101 19.67 6.99 6.89
CA LYS A 101 19.77 7.92 5.76
C LYS A 101 19.91 7.22 4.41
N GLY A 102 20.06 5.89 4.40
CA GLY A 102 20.33 5.11 3.20
C GLY A 102 19.10 4.39 2.67
N LYS A 103 19.22 3.88 1.45
CA LYS A 103 18.23 3.04 0.79
C LYS A 103 18.71 1.58 0.78
N LYS A 104 17.80 0.64 1.02
CA LYS A 104 18.02 -0.81 1.06
C LYS A 104 16.94 -1.54 0.28
N ASN A 105 17.16 -2.82 -0.01
CA ASN A 105 16.16 -3.69 -0.61
C ASN A 105 15.21 -4.19 0.48
N ILE A 106 13.94 -4.36 0.12
CA ILE A 106 12.90 -4.88 1.00
C ILE A 106 12.06 -5.93 0.30
N GLN A 107 11.77 -7.01 1.01
CA GLN A 107 10.90 -8.09 0.58
C GLN A 107 9.82 -8.33 1.62
N ILE A 108 8.58 -8.49 1.17
CA ILE A 108 7.54 -9.18 1.93
C ILE A 108 7.48 -10.62 1.46
N GLU A 109 7.51 -11.54 2.41
CA GLU A 109 7.11 -12.93 2.20
C GLU A 109 5.74 -13.15 2.84
N ASN A 110 4.83 -13.73 2.07
CA ASN A 110 3.54 -14.15 2.60
C ASN A 110 3.70 -15.49 3.32
N ALA A 111 3.36 -15.54 4.59
CA ALA A 111 3.24 -16.78 5.32
C ALA A 111 1.75 -17.08 5.55
N GLU A 112 1.30 -18.22 5.04
CA GLU A 112 0.01 -18.81 5.40
C GLU A 112 0.30 -20.06 6.25
N ALA A 113 -0.23 -20.11 7.47
CA ALA A 113 -0.27 -21.35 8.24
C ALA A 113 -1.50 -22.15 7.82
N GLU A 114 -1.31 -23.32 7.20
CA GLU A 114 -2.40 -24.21 6.76
C GLU A 114 -3.35 -24.59 7.91
N ASP A 115 -2.88 -24.62 9.16
CA ASP A 115 -3.61 -25.21 10.28
C ASP A 115 -4.34 -24.22 11.21
N TRP A 116 -4.43 -22.91 10.89
CA TRP A 116 -5.11 -21.93 11.77
C TRP A 116 -6.07 -20.98 11.02
N PRO A 117 -7.37 -20.96 11.35
CA PRO A 117 -8.29 -19.99 10.76
C PRO A 117 -7.94 -18.57 11.24
N GLY A 118 -7.57 -17.69 10.30
CA GLY A 118 -7.34 -16.27 10.52
C GLY A 118 -5.88 -15.81 10.70
N LYS A 119 -4.88 -16.71 10.60
CA LYS A 119 -3.45 -16.35 10.76
C LYS A 119 -2.76 -16.08 9.42
N ARG A 120 -3.01 -14.91 8.86
CA ARG A 120 -2.11 -14.31 7.86
C ARG A 120 -1.12 -13.42 8.59
N TRP A 121 0.17 -13.79 8.51
CA TRP A 121 1.25 -12.87 8.84
C TRP A 121 2.12 -12.65 7.60
N VAL A 122 2.82 -11.54 7.60
CA VAL A 122 3.81 -11.24 6.57
C VAL A 122 5.14 -11.08 7.24
N GLU A 123 6.19 -11.56 6.60
CA GLU A 123 7.54 -11.33 7.04
C GLU A 123 8.17 -10.23 6.19
N ILE A 124 8.76 -9.24 6.84
CA ILE A 124 9.44 -8.15 6.16
C ILE A 124 10.93 -8.29 6.39
N TYR A 125 11.66 -8.37 5.29
CA TYR A 125 13.11 -8.42 5.26
C TYR A 125 13.65 -7.14 4.64
N ILE A 126 14.68 -6.54 5.27
CA ILE A 126 15.38 -5.37 4.73
C ILE A 126 16.88 -5.65 4.73
N GLY A 127 17.54 -5.48 3.59
CA GLY A 127 18.99 -5.67 3.51
C GLY A 127 19.61 -5.19 2.22
N ASP A 128 20.82 -5.66 1.96
CA ASP A 128 21.58 -5.27 0.77
C ASP A 128 21.15 -6.04 -0.49
N GLY A 129 20.51 -7.22 -0.33
CA GLY A 129 19.98 -8.06 -1.41
C GLY A 129 18.52 -8.48 -1.20
N TYR A 130 18.10 -9.51 -1.95
CA TYR A 130 16.81 -10.19 -1.81
C TYR A 130 16.96 -11.68 -1.45
N ASP A 131 18.19 -12.20 -1.44
CA ASP A 131 18.49 -13.51 -0.89
C ASP A 131 18.73 -13.33 0.62
N PHE A 132 17.74 -13.66 1.43
CA PHE A 132 17.85 -13.60 2.89
C PHE A 132 18.10 -14.98 3.52
N GLY A 133 18.28 -16.02 2.69
CA GLY A 133 18.45 -17.41 3.12
C GLY A 133 19.91 -17.88 3.27
N GLY A 134 20.90 -17.09 2.82
CA GLY A 134 22.31 -17.47 2.80
C GLY A 134 23.23 -16.61 3.68
N ARG A 135 24.21 -17.25 4.32
CA ARG A 135 25.40 -16.75 5.07
C ARG A 135 25.72 -15.22 5.02
N SER A 136 26.03 -14.69 6.21
CA SER A 136 26.57 -13.37 6.62
C SER A 136 26.25 -12.10 5.80
N ASP A 137 26.55 -12.07 4.50
CA ASP A 137 26.39 -10.87 3.66
C ASP A 137 24.95 -10.73 3.13
N SER A 138 24.21 -11.84 3.13
CA SER A 138 22.78 -11.92 2.79
C SER A 138 21.88 -11.83 4.02
N MET A 139 22.45 -11.60 5.21
CA MET A 139 21.68 -11.48 6.45
C MET A 139 20.89 -10.16 6.47
N PRO A 140 19.57 -10.19 6.76
CA PRO A 140 18.77 -8.97 6.80
C PRO A 140 19.29 -8.01 7.88
N LYS A 141 19.35 -6.72 7.56
CA LYS A 141 19.59 -5.65 8.54
C LYS A 141 18.40 -5.45 9.47
N PHE A 142 17.22 -5.88 9.01
CA PHE A 142 15.99 -5.94 9.76
C PHE A 142 15.13 -7.08 9.23
N HIS A 143 14.62 -7.88 10.15
CA HIS A 143 13.56 -8.85 9.94
C HIS A 143 12.45 -8.53 10.93
N GLY A 144 11.22 -8.78 10.53
CA GLY A 144 10.06 -8.61 11.37
C GLY A 144 8.93 -9.50 10.90
N GLU A 145 8.33 -10.27 11.80
CA GLU A 145 7.08 -10.99 11.55
C GLU A 145 5.89 -10.10 11.95
N TYR A 146 4.97 -9.85 11.02
CA TYR A 146 3.88 -8.90 11.19
C TYR A 146 2.51 -9.54 11.14
N LYS A 147 1.65 -9.20 12.09
CA LYS A 147 0.21 -9.48 12.01
C LYS A 147 -0.57 -8.23 11.61
N ARG A 148 -1.66 -8.43 10.86
CA ARG A 148 -2.59 -7.35 10.52
C ARG A 148 -3.47 -7.02 11.73
N ILE A 149 -3.55 -5.74 12.10
CA ILE A 149 -4.36 -5.26 13.24
C ILE A 149 -5.48 -4.30 12.83
N GLY A 150 -5.57 -3.93 11.55
CA GLY A 150 -6.66 -3.09 11.06
C GLY A 150 -6.44 -2.54 9.66
N GLU A 151 -7.21 -1.50 9.32
CA GLU A 151 -7.08 -0.78 8.05
C GLU A 151 -5.94 0.26 8.09
N ALA A 152 -5.31 0.49 6.93
CA ALA A 152 -4.31 1.53 6.78
C ALA A 152 -4.96 2.93 6.82
N ARG A 153 -4.48 3.79 7.73
CA ARG A 153 -4.93 5.18 7.89
C ARG A 153 -3.87 6.18 7.40
N CYS A 154 -2.61 5.81 7.49
CA CYS A 154 -1.47 6.56 7.00
C CYS A 154 -1.16 6.17 5.55
N ARG A 155 -0.92 7.19 4.71
CA ARG A 155 -0.65 7.03 3.28
C ARG A 155 0.52 7.90 2.87
N ALA A 156 1.32 7.44 1.91
CA ALA A 156 2.30 8.29 1.25
C ALA A 156 1.54 9.42 0.53
N ARG A 157 1.95 10.67 0.79
CA ARG A 157 1.39 11.86 0.14
C ARG A 157 2.10 12.13 -1.18
#